data_AF-A0A7W3MW52-F1
#
_entry.id   AF-A0A7W3MW52-F1
#
_cell.length_a   1.000
_cell.length_b   1.000
_cell.length_c   1.000
_cell.angle_alpha   90.00
_cell.angle_beta   90.00
_cell.angle_gamma   90.00
#
_symmetry.space_group_name_H-M   'P 1'
#
loop_
_entity.id
_entity.type
_entity.pdbx_description
1 polymer ?
#
loop_
_entity_poly.entity_id
_entity_poly.type
_entity_poly.pdbx_seq_one_letter_code
_entity_poly.pdbx_strand_id
1 'polypeptide(L)' 'MTADDVVTASLRGLELGEVVTAPGVEDTSLLGAAFEAGLAAFNGQSPNLASRYRT' A
#
# COMPACT_ATOMS: atom_id res chain seq x y z
N MET A 1 -10.74 -15.85 7.32
CA MET A 1 -9.36 -15.97 6.84
C MET A 1 -8.57 -16.71 7.91
N THR A 2 -8.13 -17.91 7.58
CA THR A 2 -7.30 -18.80 8.39
C THR A 2 -5.83 -18.58 8.08
N ALA A 3 -4.93 -19.22 8.83
CA ALA A 3 -3.50 -19.23 8.50
C ALA A 3 -3.26 -19.87 7.11
N ASP A 4 -3.97 -20.95 6.79
CA ASP A 4 -3.85 -21.65 5.52
C ASP A 4 -4.29 -20.76 4.34
N ASP A 5 -5.32 -19.93 4.52
CA ASP A 5 -5.75 -18.95 3.50
C ASP A 5 -4.62 -17.95 3.20
N VAL A 6 -3.93 -17.47 4.24
CA VAL A 6 -2.82 -16.52 4.09
C VAL A 6 -1.62 -17.17 3.40
N VAL A 7 -1.28 -18.40 3.76
CA VAL A 7 -0.19 -19.15 3.11
C VAL A 7 -0.51 -19.38 1.62
N THR A 8 -1.74 -19.82 1.34
CA THR A 8 -2.22 -20.04 -0.03
C THR A 8 -2.11 -18.77 -0.87
N ALA A 9 -2.61 -17.65 -0.35
CA ALA A 9 -2.54 -16.36 -1.04
C ALA A 9 -1.10 -15.86 -1.21
N SER A 10 -0.23 -16.05 -0.21
CA SER A 10 1.17 -15.60 -0.26
C SER A 10 1.99 -16.36 -1.30
N LEU A 11 1.85 -17.69 -1.37
CA LEU A 11 2.51 -18.50 -2.39
C LEU A 11 2.03 -18.10 -3.79
N ARG A 12 0.73 -17.91 -3.96
CA ARG A 12 0.17 -17.47 -5.23
C ARG A 12 0.62 -16.06 -5.63
N GLY A 13 0.66 -15.12 -4.68
CA GLY A 13 1.15 -13.76 -4.90
C GLY A 13 2.60 -13.73 -5.39
N LEU A 14 3.46 -14.58 -4.82
CA LEU A 14 4.85 -14.74 -5.29
C LEU A 14 4.92 -15.23 -6.74
N GLU A 15 4.09 -16.21 -7.12
CA GLU A 15 4.02 -16.70 -8.50
C GLU A 15 3.51 -15.63 -9.49
N LEU A 16 2.61 -14.75 -9.03
CA LEU A 16 2.10 -13.62 -9.80
C LEU A 16 3.10 -12.46 -9.88
N GLY A 17 4.20 -12.51 -9.14
CA GLY A 17 5.17 -11.42 -9.06
C GLY A 17 4.67 -10.21 -8.29
N GLU A 18 3.72 -10.39 -7.38
CA GLU A 18 3.21 -9.31 -6.54
C GLU A 18 4.29 -8.82 -5.56
N VAL A 19 4.43 -7.49 -5.46
CA VAL A 19 5.30 -6.86 -4.44
C VAL A 19 4.63 -6.88 -3.07
N VAL A 20 3.29 -6.80 -3.05
CA VAL A 20 2.48 -6.84 -1.84
C VAL A 20 1.33 -7.82 -2.08
N THR A 21 1.30 -8.91 -1.32
CA THR A 21 0.14 -9.80 -1.26
C THR A 21 -0.86 -9.26 -0.25
N ALA A 22 -2.08 -8.97 -0.69
CA ALA A 22 -3.18 -8.52 0.16
C ALA A 22 -4.39 -9.45 0.02
N PRO A 23 -4.44 -10.58 0.74
CA PRO A 23 -5.43 -11.65 0.55
C PRO A 23 -6.89 -11.24 0.80
N GLY A 24 -7.11 -10.09 1.44
CA GLY A 24 -8.45 -9.54 1.71
C GLY A 24 -8.90 -8.48 0.71
N VAL A 25 -8.11 -8.18 -0.32
CA VAL A 25 -8.40 -7.15 -1.32
C VAL A 25 -8.61 -7.81 -2.67
N GLU A 26 -9.88 -7.92 -3.07
CA GLU A 26 -10.26 -8.50 -4.35
C GLU A 26 -9.85 -7.61 -5.53
N ASP A 27 -10.14 -6.31 -5.44
CA ASP A 27 -9.80 -5.33 -6.47
C ASP A 27 -8.42 -4.73 -6.23
N THR A 28 -7.43 -5.24 -6.95
CA THR A 28 -6.03 -4.83 -6.84
C THR A 28 -5.79 -3.37 -7.22
N SER A 29 -6.70 -2.74 -7.99
CA SER A 29 -6.58 -1.31 -8.33
C SER A 29 -6.69 -0.40 -7.10
N LEU A 30 -7.38 -0.86 -6.05
CA LEU A 30 -7.53 -0.11 -4.79
C LEU A 30 -6.21 0.00 -4.02
N LEU A 31 -5.36 -1.03 -4.07
CA LEU A 31 -4.01 -0.96 -3.49
C LEU A 31 -3.15 0.04 -4.24
N GLY A 32 -3.20 0.01 -5.58
CA GLY A 32 -2.51 0.98 -6.42
C GLY A 32 -2.92 2.42 -6.08
N ALA A 33 -4.23 2.68 -5.99
CA ALA A 33 -4.75 3.99 -5.63
C ALA A 33 -4.31 4.44 -4.22
N ALA A 34 -4.29 3.53 -3.25
CA ALA A 34 -3.82 3.82 -1.89
C ALA A 34 -2.32 4.17 -1.85
N PHE A 35 -1.49 3.43 -2.60
CA PHE A 35 -0.07 3.72 -2.71
C PHE A 35 0.20 5.05 -3.39
N GLU A 36 -0.47 5.34 -4.51
CA GLU A 36 -0.36 6.62 -5.20
C GLU A 36 -0.79 7.80 -4.31
N ALA A 37 -1.87 7.65 -3.54
CA ALA A 37 -2.29 8.67 -2.58
C ALA A 37 -1.23 8.92 -1.49
N GLY A 38 -0.62 7.83 -0.97
CA GLY A 38 0.48 7.93 -0.01
C GLY A 38 1.70 8.64 -0.60
N LEU A 39 2.11 8.25 -1.80
CA LEU A 39 3.20 8.89 -2.52
C LEU A 39 2.89 10.37 -2.75
N ALA A 40 1.70 10.74 -3.22
CA ALA A 40 1.34 12.14 -3.42
C ALA A 40 1.43 12.96 -2.12
N ALA A 41 0.99 12.40 -0.98
CA ALA A 41 1.04 13.07 0.31
C ALA A 41 2.47 13.28 0.85
N PHE A 42 3.37 12.30 0.62
CA PHE A 42 4.70 12.28 1.22
C PHE A 42 5.84 12.61 0.26
N ASN A 43 5.63 12.61 -1.06
CA ASN A 43 6.65 13.03 -2.02
C ASN A 43 6.84 14.56 -2.03
N GLY A 44 5.87 15.32 -1.52
CA GLY A 44 5.96 16.76 -1.31
C GLY A 44 6.52 17.18 0.05
N GLN A 45 7.13 16.26 0.82
CA GLN A 45 7.69 16.60 2.13
C GLN A 45 8.79 17.66 1.97
N SER A 46 8.73 18.65 2.85
CA SER A 46 9.67 19.76 2.88
C SER A 46 10.47 19.70 4.18
N PRO A 47 11.79 19.99 4.16
CA PRO A 47 12.56 20.15 5.39
C PRO A 47 12.08 21.37 6.20
N ASN A 48 11.28 22.24 5.59
CA ASN A 48 10.69 23.39 6.22
C ASN A 48 9.34 23.03 6.87
N LEU A 49 9.17 23.41 8.14
CA LEU A 49 7.89 23.30 8.84
C LEU A 49 6.76 23.95 8.01
N ALA A 50 5.65 23.25 7.81
CA ALA A 50 4.54 23.77 7.02
C ALA A 50 4.02 25.09 7.58
N SER A 51 3.63 26.02 6.70
CA SER A 51 3.19 27.37 7.06
C SER A 51 2.04 27.38 8.07
N ARG A 52 1.13 26.39 8.01
CA ARG A 52 0.03 26.21 8.98
C ARG A 52 0.48 26.02 10.44
N TYR A 53 1.77 25.76 10.68
CA TYR A 53 2.36 25.63 12.01
C TYR A 53 3.30 26.79 12.38
N ARG A 54 3.38 27.83 11.54
CA ARG A 54 4.14 29.05 11.81
C ARG A 54 3.15 30.17 12.12
N THR A 55 3.29 30.81 13.28
CA THR A 55 2.62 32.07 13.66
C THR A 55 3.35 33.27 13.10
#